data_AF-A0A0Q0VFX0-F1
#
_entry.id   AF-A0A0Q0VFX0-F1
#
_cell.length_a   1.000
_cell.length_b   1.000
_cell.length_c   1.000
_cell.angle_alpha   90.00
_cell.angle_beta   90.00
_cell.angle_gamma   90.00
#
_symmetry.space_group_name_H-M   'P 1'
#
loop_
_entity.id
_entity.type
_entity.pdbx_description
1 polymer ?
#
loop_
_entity_poly.entity_id
_entity_poly.type
_entity_poly.pdbx_seq_one_letter_code
_entity_poly.pdbx_strand_id
1 'polypeptide(L)'
;MERIYSRPRLVVSRCIEFDPCRYDGSKIPSPTVDHLKSFADFVPVCPEVEIDLGIPRATVRIVRTGGVDHLVQPATGRDVTDEMNNFSTRFLDNLVPVDGFILKGGSPTSGTRNVRVYPSAEKSAAIEKTAGFFAREVLKMFSHLPIEDELRLNNSRIRDHFFTGIFTHAAFRTLEQAMDREALALFHAANKLLLLACHQQNMRRMGQLVAIRGKMEP
;
A
#
# COMPACT_ATOMS: atom_id res chain seq x y z
N MET A 1 31.84 2.55 -8.44
CA MET A 1 30.77 3.30 -9.12
C MET A 1 29.49 3.03 -8.34
N GLU A 2 29.03 4.00 -7.53
CA GLU A 2 27.78 3.84 -6.78
C GLU A 2 26.62 3.75 -7.77
N ARG A 3 25.85 2.66 -7.67
CA ARG A 3 24.67 2.47 -8.51
C ARG A 3 23.55 3.33 -7.91
N ILE A 4 23.21 4.42 -8.58
CA ILE A 4 22.12 5.30 -8.16
C ILE A 4 20.81 4.58 -8.45
N TYR A 5 20.06 4.22 -7.40
CA TYR A 5 18.73 3.63 -7.53
C TYR A 5 17.67 4.72 -7.44
N SER A 6 16.61 4.60 -8.26
CA SER A 6 15.42 5.45 -8.12
C SER A 6 14.79 5.22 -6.75
N ARG A 7 14.50 6.30 -6.02
CA ARG A 7 13.85 6.26 -4.71
C ARG A 7 12.37 5.90 -4.89
N PRO A 8 11.88 4.79 -4.29
CA PRO A 8 10.46 4.46 -4.32
C PRO A 8 9.63 5.47 -3.54
N ARG A 9 8.44 5.77 -4.03
CA ARG A 9 7.43 6.58 -3.33
C ARG A 9 6.42 5.64 -2.70
N LEU A 10 6.34 5.62 -1.37
CA LEU A 10 5.53 4.65 -0.64
C LEU A 10 4.46 5.32 0.22
N VAL A 11 3.21 4.89 0.06
CA VAL A 11 2.19 5.23 1.06
C VAL A 11 2.40 4.35 2.27
N VAL A 12 2.46 4.95 3.45
CA VAL A 12 2.69 4.22 4.70
C VAL A 12 1.65 4.60 5.74
N SER A 13 1.16 3.63 6.50
CA SER A 13 0.34 3.96 7.68
C SER A 13 1.19 4.77 8.65
N ARG A 14 0.79 6.03 8.89
CA ARG A 14 1.57 7.05 9.62
C ARG A 14 1.98 6.63 11.03
N CYS A 15 1.24 5.69 11.63
CA CYS A 15 1.61 5.13 12.93
C CYS A 15 2.86 4.24 12.90
N ILE A 16 3.32 3.80 11.73
CA ILE A 16 4.53 2.98 11.57
C ILE A 16 5.72 3.92 11.38
N GLU A 17 6.56 4.06 12.38
CA GLU A 17 7.80 4.83 12.34
C GLU A 17 7.73 6.36 12.15
N PHE A 18 6.58 6.95 11.82
CA PHE A 18 6.39 8.41 11.71
C PHE A 18 5.81 9.02 12.98
N ASP A 19 4.50 8.94 13.20
CA ASP A 19 3.83 9.68 14.28
C ASP A 19 3.15 8.76 15.31
N PRO A 20 3.02 9.22 16.57
CA PRO A 20 2.25 8.56 17.61
C PRO A 20 0.72 8.70 17.41
N CYS A 21 0.20 8.27 16.24
CA CYS A 21 -1.18 8.53 15.81
C CYS A 21 -2.15 7.35 15.95
N ARG A 22 -1.76 6.29 16.69
CA ARG A 22 -2.69 5.22 17.07
C ARG A 22 -3.79 5.72 17.99
N TYR A 23 -4.82 4.90 18.17
CA TYR A 23 -5.94 5.23 19.05
C TYR A 23 -5.52 5.54 20.50
N ASP A 24 -4.41 4.94 20.95
CA ASP A 24 -3.80 5.10 22.27
C ASP A 24 -2.68 6.16 22.30
N GLY A 25 -2.44 6.87 21.19
CA GLY A 25 -1.33 7.82 21.08
C GLY A 25 0.05 7.16 20.99
N SER A 26 0.13 5.86 20.64
CA SER A 26 1.42 5.19 20.43
C SER A 26 1.88 5.22 18.97
N LYS A 27 3.19 5.06 18.79
CA LYS A 27 3.87 4.79 17.51
C LYS A 27 4.27 3.32 17.45
N ILE A 28 4.31 2.74 16.25
CA ILE A 28 4.75 1.38 15.99
C ILE A 28 6.19 1.40 15.49
N PRO A 29 7.12 0.75 16.20
CA PRO A 29 8.45 0.53 15.67
C PRO A 29 8.45 -0.57 14.60
N SER A 30 9.19 -0.35 13.52
CA SER A 30 9.46 -1.30 12.44
C SER A 30 10.87 -1.04 11.91
N PRO A 31 11.87 -1.83 12.34
CA PRO A 31 13.26 -1.68 11.86
C PRO A 31 13.37 -1.76 10.33
N THR A 32 12.51 -2.55 9.69
CA THR A 32 12.44 -2.64 8.23
C THR A 32 12.04 -1.30 7.59
N VAL A 33 10.99 -0.65 8.10
CA VAL A 33 10.54 0.65 7.57
C VAL A 33 11.52 1.75 7.92
N ASP A 34 12.09 1.72 9.13
CA ASP A 34 13.06 2.71 9.57
C ASP A 34 14.32 2.73 8.70
N HIS A 35 14.91 1.56 8.41
CA HIS A 35 16.02 1.45 7.48
C HIS A 35 15.66 1.90 6.05
N LEU A 36 14.41 1.68 5.63
CA LEU A 36 13.94 2.04 4.29
C LEU A 36 13.82 3.56 4.08
N LYS A 37 13.71 4.37 5.15
CA LYS A 37 13.66 5.85 5.07
C LYS A 37 14.84 6.45 4.31
N SER A 38 16.02 5.86 4.44
CA SER A 38 17.21 6.32 3.72
C SER A 38 17.15 6.08 2.21
N PHE A 39 16.24 5.21 1.73
CA PHE A 39 16.20 4.77 0.33
C PHE A 39 14.86 5.04 -0.38
N ALA A 40 13.82 5.44 0.35
CA ALA A 40 12.48 5.68 -0.18
C ALA A 40 11.90 6.99 0.35
N ASP A 41 10.98 7.56 -0.43
CA ASP A 41 10.21 8.74 -0.05
C ASP A 41 8.82 8.28 0.41
N PHE A 42 8.38 8.76 1.56
CA PHE A 42 7.16 8.28 2.20
C PHE A 42 6.04 9.30 2.15
N VAL A 43 4.83 8.82 1.89
CA VAL A 43 3.56 9.54 2.01
C VAL A 43 2.82 8.96 3.21
N PRO A 44 3.06 9.48 4.44
CA PRO A 44 2.43 8.98 5.63
C PRO A 44 0.94 9.35 5.68
N VAL A 45 0.06 8.38 5.94
CA VAL A 45 -1.39 8.59 6.06
C VAL A 45 -1.98 7.86 7.26
N CYS A 46 -2.88 8.51 8.00
CA CYS A 46 -3.68 7.85 9.04
C CYS A 46 -5.16 8.10 8.78
N PRO A 47 -5.86 7.20 8.06
CA PRO A 47 -7.25 7.44 7.65
C PRO A 47 -8.17 7.86 8.80
N GLU A 48 -7.99 7.25 9.97
CA GLU A 48 -8.77 7.56 11.18
C GLU A 48 -8.56 8.99 11.70
N VAL A 49 -7.35 9.55 11.58
CA VAL A 49 -7.09 10.93 11.99
C VAL A 49 -7.61 11.89 10.92
N GLU A 50 -7.49 11.53 9.64
CA GLU A 50 -7.97 12.37 8.53
C GLU A 50 -9.50 12.46 8.43
N ILE A 51 -10.23 11.58 9.11
CA ILE A 51 -11.69 11.67 9.31
C ILE A 51 -12.07 12.25 10.69
N ASP A 52 -11.14 13.00 11.32
CA ASP A 52 -11.34 13.74 12.55
C ASP A 52 -11.69 12.89 13.79
N LEU A 53 -11.19 11.64 13.89
CA LEU A 53 -11.38 10.86 15.12
C LEU A 53 -10.46 11.31 16.27
N GLY A 54 -9.38 12.05 15.99
CA GLY A 54 -8.45 12.57 16.98
C GLY A 54 -7.41 11.54 17.52
N ILE A 55 -6.59 12.00 18.46
CA ILE A 55 -5.58 11.23 19.19
C ILE A 55 -5.54 11.75 20.65
N PRO A 56 -5.75 10.91 21.68
CA PRO A 56 -6.27 9.53 21.61
C PRO A 56 -7.73 9.49 21.14
N ARG A 57 -8.22 8.31 20.77
CA ARG A 57 -9.60 8.11 20.28
C ARG A 57 -10.15 6.73 20.66
N ALA A 58 -11.48 6.61 20.62
CA ALA A 58 -12.13 5.30 20.70
C ALA A 58 -11.77 4.44 19.48
N THR A 59 -11.62 3.13 19.70
CA THR A 59 -11.35 2.17 18.63
C THR A 59 -12.54 2.07 17.69
N VAL A 60 -12.24 1.79 16.41
CA VAL A 60 -13.24 1.42 15.41
C VAL A 60 -13.30 -0.10 15.25
N ARG A 61 -14.40 -0.61 14.70
CA ARG A 61 -14.60 -2.01 14.34
C ARG A 61 -15.45 -2.12 13.09
N ILE A 62 -15.24 -3.20 12.33
CA ILE A 62 -16.12 -3.54 11.21
C ILE A 62 -17.29 -4.35 11.75
N VAL A 63 -18.50 -3.83 11.62
CA VAL A 63 -19.76 -4.47 12.02
C VAL A 63 -20.56 -4.79 10.76
N ARG A 64 -21.09 -6.01 10.63
CA ARG A 64 -21.96 -6.37 9.51
C ARG A 64 -23.41 -6.38 9.93
N THR A 65 -24.22 -5.53 9.31
CA THR A 65 -25.65 -5.45 9.56
C THR A 65 -26.39 -5.47 8.21
N GLY A 66 -27.40 -6.35 8.08
CA GLY A 66 -28.12 -6.50 6.81
C GLY A 66 -27.25 -6.95 5.63
N GLY A 67 -26.11 -7.60 5.88
CA GLY A 67 -25.16 -8.02 4.85
C GLY A 67 -24.16 -6.93 4.41
N VAL A 68 -24.26 -5.72 4.96
CA VAL A 68 -23.37 -4.59 4.65
C VAL A 68 -22.40 -4.37 5.80
N ASP A 69 -21.14 -4.08 5.47
CA ASP A 69 -20.12 -3.73 6.45
C ASP A 69 -20.19 -2.24 6.80
N HIS A 70 -20.13 -1.95 8.09
CA HIS A 70 -20.09 -0.62 8.68
C HIS A 70 -18.83 -0.46 9.53
N LEU A 71 -18.18 0.70 9.48
CA LEU A 71 -17.07 1.06 10.35
C LEU A 71 -17.59 1.87 11.54
N VAL A 72 -17.71 1.23 12.70
CA VAL A 72 -18.36 1.83 13.87
C VAL A 72 -17.34 2.04 14.99
N GLN A 73 -17.44 3.15 15.74
CA GLN A 73 -16.81 3.34 17.04
C GLN A 73 -17.73 2.81 18.16
N PRO A 74 -17.47 1.61 18.74
CA PRO A 74 -18.42 0.99 19.68
C PRO A 74 -18.67 1.82 20.95
N ALA A 75 -17.65 2.55 21.41
CA ALA A 75 -17.75 3.34 22.64
C ALA A 75 -18.67 4.57 22.50
N THR A 76 -18.83 5.10 21.30
CA THR A 76 -19.64 6.29 21.01
C THR A 76 -20.91 5.96 20.23
N GLY A 77 -20.98 4.78 19.61
CA GLY A 77 -22.03 4.41 18.67
C GLY A 77 -21.93 5.12 17.31
N ARG A 78 -20.90 5.93 17.09
CA ARG A 78 -20.70 6.66 15.84
C ARG A 78 -20.35 5.69 14.71
N ASP A 79 -21.16 5.69 13.66
CA ASP A 79 -20.81 5.08 12.37
C ASP A 79 -19.99 6.10 11.57
N VAL A 80 -18.80 5.70 11.10
CA VAL A 80 -17.88 6.53 10.32
C VAL A 80 -17.61 5.94 8.93
N THR A 81 -18.52 5.07 8.46
CA THR A 81 -18.40 4.38 7.17
C THR A 81 -18.29 5.38 6.02
N ASP A 82 -19.17 6.37 5.97
CA ASP A 82 -19.24 7.32 4.86
C ASP A 82 -18.04 8.26 4.87
N GLU A 83 -17.64 8.79 6.04
CA GLU A 83 -16.43 9.61 6.15
C GLU A 83 -15.19 8.83 5.71
N MET A 84 -15.07 7.55 6.10
CA MET A 84 -13.94 6.70 5.72
C MET A 84 -13.92 6.40 4.22
N ASN A 85 -15.06 6.06 3.62
CA ASN A 85 -15.16 5.81 2.18
C ASN A 85 -14.82 7.06 1.38
N ASN A 86 -15.44 8.20 1.71
CA ASN A 86 -15.20 9.47 1.05
C ASN A 86 -13.75 9.93 1.17
N PHE A 87 -13.15 9.79 2.36
CA PHE A 87 -11.73 10.05 2.56
C PHE A 87 -10.86 9.14 1.70
N SER A 88 -11.13 7.83 1.70
CA SER A 88 -10.33 6.84 0.98
C SER A 88 -10.31 7.14 -0.52
N THR A 89 -11.48 7.33 -1.13
CA THR A 89 -11.59 7.68 -2.55
C THR A 89 -10.87 9.00 -2.85
N ARG A 90 -11.16 10.07 -2.11
CA ARG A 90 -10.54 11.38 -2.34
C ARG A 90 -9.01 11.33 -2.19
N PHE A 91 -8.49 10.68 -1.16
CA PHE A 91 -7.06 10.59 -0.93
C PHE A 91 -6.37 9.81 -2.06
N LEU A 92 -6.94 8.68 -2.47
CA LEU A 92 -6.35 7.80 -3.47
C LEU A 92 -6.45 8.37 -4.90
N ASP A 93 -7.53 9.10 -5.23
CA ASP A 93 -7.70 9.77 -6.52
C ASP A 93 -6.73 10.94 -6.70
N ASN A 94 -6.35 11.61 -5.61
CA ASN A 94 -5.39 12.73 -5.63
C ASN A 94 -3.95 12.29 -5.33
N LEU A 95 -3.70 10.98 -5.25
CA LEU A 95 -2.38 10.46 -4.94
C LEU A 95 -1.44 10.66 -6.14
N VAL A 96 -0.25 11.22 -5.89
CA VAL A 96 0.82 11.23 -6.88
C VAL A 96 1.21 9.79 -7.27
N PRO A 97 1.86 9.55 -8.43
CA PRO A 97 2.35 8.22 -8.76
C PRO A 97 3.24 7.66 -7.64
N VAL A 98 2.82 6.51 -7.10
CA VAL A 98 3.49 5.76 -6.02
C VAL A 98 3.91 4.38 -6.53
N ASP A 99 4.85 3.77 -5.82
CA ASP A 99 5.49 2.52 -6.20
C ASP A 99 5.12 1.36 -5.25
N GLY A 100 4.34 1.63 -4.18
CA GLY A 100 3.86 0.61 -3.26
C GLY A 100 3.23 1.16 -1.98
N PHE A 101 2.71 0.25 -1.15
CA PHE A 101 2.03 0.56 0.10
C PHE A 101 2.55 -0.31 1.25
N ILE A 102 2.76 0.32 2.42
CA ILE A 102 3.04 -0.36 3.69
C ILE A 102 1.95 0.02 4.69
N LEU A 103 0.97 -0.84 4.88
CA LEU A 103 -0.21 -0.53 5.71
C LEU A 103 -0.20 -1.25 7.05
N LYS A 104 -0.89 -0.68 8.04
CA LYS A 104 -0.98 -1.28 9.37
C LYS A 104 -1.78 -2.57 9.37
N GLY A 105 -1.12 -3.70 9.61
CA GLY A 105 -1.75 -5.03 9.71
C GLY A 105 -2.82 -5.10 10.80
N GLY A 106 -3.97 -5.71 10.50
CA GLY A 106 -5.06 -5.95 11.45
C GLY A 106 -5.86 -4.70 11.87
N SER A 107 -5.58 -3.51 11.30
CA SER A 107 -6.40 -2.32 11.53
C SER A 107 -7.74 -2.41 10.79
N PRO A 108 -8.88 -2.05 11.42
CA PRO A 108 -10.19 -1.92 10.77
C PRO A 108 -10.22 -0.98 9.56
N THR A 109 -9.25 -0.07 9.47
CA THR A 109 -9.11 0.90 8.37
C THR A 109 -8.04 0.46 7.38
N SER A 110 -6.79 0.32 7.83
CA SER A 110 -5.63 0.07 6.96
C SER A 110 -5.20 -1.40 6.83
N GLY A 111 -5.82 -2.34 7.54
CA GLY A 111 -5.42 -3.74 7.50
C GLY A 111 -5.72 -4.38 6.14
N THR A 112 -4.70 -4.84 5.43
CA THR A 112 -4.86 -5.44 4.09
C THR A 112 -5.54 -6.81 4.09
N ARG A 113 -5.55 -7.49 5.23
CA ARG A 113 -6.08 -8.84 5.40
C ARG A 113 -6.34 -9.14 6.88
N ASN A 114 -7.12 -10.19 7.14
CA ASN A 114 -7.37 -10.75 8.48
C ASN A 114 -7.98 -9.77 9.50
N VAL A 115 -8.63 -8.71 9.05
CA VAL A 115 -9.37 -7.76 9.89
C VAL A 115 -10.71 -8.37 10.27
N ARG A 116 -11.03 -8.37 11.56
CA ARG A 116 -12.23 -9.04 12.09
C ARG A 116 -13.51 -8.26 11.78
N VAL A 117 -14.52 -8.97 11.30
CA VAL A 117 -15.90 -8.50 11.12
C VAL A 117 -16.77 -9.05 12.25
N TYR A 118 -17.59 -8.20 12.85
CA TYR A 118 -18.45 -8.53 13.99
C TYR A 118 -19.94 -8.43 13.60
N PRO A 119 -20.84 -9.24 14.18
CA PRO A 119 -22.28 -9.17 13.94
C PRO A 119 -22.95 -7.95 14.59
N SER A 120 -22.33 -7.33 15.60
CA SER A 120 -22.84 -6.12 16.26
C SER A 120 -21.68 -5.28 16.84
N ALA A 121 -21.98 -4.06 17.30
CA ALA A 121 -21.01 -3.19 17.96
C ALA A 121 -20.61 -3.70 19.37
N GLU A 122 -21.45 -4.55 19.97
CA GLU A 122 -21.22 -5.12 21.30
C GLU A 122 -20.09 -6.17 21.31
N LYS A 123 -19.75 -6.67 22.50
CA LYS A 123 -18.75 -7.75 22.63
C LYS A 123 -19.30 -9.04 22.04
N SER A 124 -18.84 -9.38 20.83
CA SER A 124 -19.17 -10.64 20.18
C SER A 124 -17.93 -11.32 19.59
N ALA A 125 -18.07 -12.61 19.26
CA ALA A 125 -17.12 -13.30 18.40
C ALA A 125 -17.14 -12.68 16.99
N ALA A 126 -16.00 -12.72 16.31
CA ALA A 126 -15.92 -12.32 14.91
C ALA A 126 -16.56 -13.39 14.03
N ILE A 127 -17.34 -12.97 13.04
CA ILE A 127 -18.03 -13.86 12.09
C ILE A 127 -17.21 -14.08 10.82
N GLU A 128 -16.31 -13.15 10.50
CA GLU A 128 -15.49 -13.21 9.29
C GLU A 128 -14.17 -12.43 9.46
N LYS A 129 -13.30 -12.59 8.47
CA LYS A 129 -12.07 -11.83 8.29
C LYS A 129 -12.01 -11.22 6.90
N THR A 130 -11.61 -9.95 6.82
CA THR A 130 -11.61 -9.15 5.59
C THR A 130 -10.43 -8.16 5.58
N ALA A 131 -10.39 -7.26 4.62
CA ALA A 131 -9.55 -6.06 4.62
C ALA A 131 -10.29 -4.89 5.27
N GLY A 132 -9.55 -3.93 5.83
CA GLY A 132 -10.10 -2.69 6.38
C GLY A 132 -10.61 -1.75 5.28
N PHE A 133 -11.44 -0.77 5.65
CA PHE A 133 -12.13 0.10 4.69
C PHE A 133 -11.18 0.83 3.74
N PHE A 134 -10.18 1.55 4.25
CA PHE A 134 -9.17 2.20 3.43
C PHE A 134 -8.36 1.19 2.60
N ALA A 135 -7.97 0.07 3.21
CA ALA A 135 -7.20 -0.96 2.52
C ALA A 135 -7.97 -1.64 1.38
N ARG A 136 -9.31 -1.73 1.45
CA ARG A 136 -10.14 -2.26 0.35
C ARG A 136 -10.01 -1.39 -0.90
N GLU A 137 -10.10 -0.07 -0.74
CA GLU A 137 -9.96 0.85 -1.88
C GLU A 137 -8.53 0.84 -2.42
N VAL A 138 -7.50 0.75 -1.55
CA VAL A 138 -6.11 0.54 -1.99
C VAL A 138 -5.97 -0.73 -2.82
N LEU A 139 -6.48 -1.86 -2.34
CA LEU A 139 -6.39 -3.15 -3.04
C LEU A 139 -7.17 -3.13 -4.35
N LYS A 140 -8.28 -2.39 -4.43
CA LYS A 140 -9.09 -2.24 -5.65
C LYS A 140 -8.37 -1.41 -6.70
N MET A 141 -7.85 -0.24 -6.34
CA MET A 141 -7.26 0.72 -7.28
C MET A 141 -5.80 0.39 -7.63
N PHE A 142 -5.03 -0.14 -6.67
CA PHE A 142 -3.58 -0.33 -6.78
C PHE A 142 -3.16 -1.81 -6.68
N SER A 143 -4.04 -2.74 -7.04
CA SER A 143 -3.74 -4.20 -7.05
C SER A 143 -2.51 -4.59 -7.88
N HIS A 144 -2.08 -3.74 -8.81
CA HIS A 144 -0.90 -3.92 -9.64
C HIS A 144 0.41 -3.46 -8.98
N LEU A 145 0.34 -2.82 -7.80
CA LEU A 145 1.50 -2.38 -7.04
C LEU A 145 1.79 -3.32 -5.85
N PRO A 146 3.05 -3.38 -5.37
CA PRO A 146 3.38 -4.05 -4.12
C PRO A 146 2.63 -3.44 -2.92
N ILE A 147 1.82 -4.25 -2.24
CA ILE A 147 1.07 -3.86 -1.03
C ILE A 147 1.35 -4.86 0.07
N GLU A 148 1.97 -4.42 1.16
CA GLU A 148 2.25 -5.28 2.32
C GLU A 148 1.96 -4.59 3.66
N ASP A 149 1.98 -5.39 4.73
CA ASP A 149 1.88 -4.90 6.11
C ASP A 149 3.19 -5.06 6.88
N GLU A 150 3.35 -4.26 7.94
CA GLU A 150 4.60 -4.19 8.71
C GLU A 150 5.00 -5.51 9.36
N LEU A 151 4.02 -6.37 9.69
CA LEU A 151 4.29 -7.66 10.30
C LEU A 151 4.79 -8.67 9.27
N ARG A 152 4.23 -8.65 8.07
CA ARG A 152 4.65 -9.51 6.96
C ARG A 152 6.05 -9.17 6.46
N LEU A 153 6.44 -7.90 6.51
CA LEU A 153 7.80 -7.47 6.19
C LEU A 153 8.88 -7.98 7.17
N ASN A 154 8.50 -8.63 8.27
CA ASN A 154 9.46 -9.36 9.11
C ASN A 154 9.90 -10.69 8.48
N ASN A 155 9.14 -11.24 7.55
CA ASN A 155 9.54 -12.40 6.78
C ASN A 155 10.49 -11.97 5.64
N SER A 156 11.72 -12.49 5.64
CA SER A 156 12.75 -12.10 4.67
C SER A 156 12.33 -12.31 3.22
N ARG A 157 11.70 -13.44 2.89
CA ARG A 157 11.25 -13.73 1.52
C ARG A 157 10.18 -12.75 1.05
N ILE A 158 9.20 -12.43 1.91
CA ILE A 158 8.17 -11.44 1.58
C ILE A 158 8.78 -10.06 1.42
N ARG A 159 9.69 -9.68 2.34
CA ARG A 159 10.40 -8.40 2.29
C ARG A 159 11.25 -8.25 1.02
N ASP A 160 12.00 -9.28 0.63
CA ASP A 160 12.84 -9.25 -0.56
C ASP A 160 11.99 -9.11 -1.83
N HIS A 161 10.86 -9.82 -1.89
CA HIS A 161 9.90 -9.69 -2.98
C HIS A 161 9.29 -8.28 -3.05
N PHE A 162 8.85 -7.75 -1.90
CA PHE A 162 8.31 -6.41 -1.79
C PHE A 162 9.33 -5.35 -2.22
N PHE A 163 10.57 -5.42 -1.71
CA PHE A 163 11.67 -4.52 -2.08
C PHE A 163 12.00 -4.60 -3.57
N THR A 164 12.12 -5.82 -4.11
CA THR A 164 12.33 -6.01 -5.54
C THR A 164 11.23 -5.33 -6.35
N GLY A 165 9.96 -5.49 -5.94
CA GLY A 165 8.81 -4.83 -6.55
C GLY A 165 8.94 -3.31 -6.53
N ILE A 166 9.02 -2.70 -5.34
CA ILE A 166 8.97 -1.23 -5.22
C ILE A 166 10.14 -0.53 -5.93
N PHE A 167 11.34 -1.10 -5.91
CA PHE A 167 12.49 -0.52 -6.60
C PHE A 167 12.39 -0.70 -8.12
N THR A 168 11.82 -1.81 -8.58
CA THR A 168 11.56 -2.03 -10.01
C THR A 168 10.51 -1.06 -10.53
N HIS A 169 9.42 -0.86 -9.78
CA HIS A 169 8.39 0.13 -10.09
C HIS A 169 8.94 1.56 -10.10
N ALA A 170 9.73 1.94 -9.09
CA ALA A 170 10.35 3.25 -9.01
C ALA A 170 11.28 3.53 -10.19
N ALA A 171 12.12 2.56 -10.56
CA ALA A 171 12.99 2.65 -11.72
C ALA A 171 12.17 2.80 -13.02
N PHE A 172 11.11 2.01 -13.18
CA PHE A 172 10.23 2.11 -14.36
C PHE A 172 9.53 3.48 -14.44
N ARG A 173 9.01 4.00 -13.33
CA ARG A 173 8.38 5.32 -13.25
C ARG A 173 9.32 6.45 -13.69
N THR A 174 10.58 6.43 -13.23
CA THR A 174 11.59 7.42 -13.65
C THR A 174 11.88 7.32 -15.15
N LEU A 175 11.97 6.10 -15.70
CA LEU A 175 12.20 5.88 -17.12
C LEU A 175 11.04 6.35 -17.98
N GLU A 176 9.80 6.10 -17.54
CA GLU A 176 8.60 6.57 -18.22
C GLU A 176 8.57 8.10 -18.31
N GLN A 177 8.97 8.80 -17.25
CA GLN A 177 9.06 10.26 -17.24
C GLN A 177 10.15 10.80 -18.19
N ALA A 178 11.27 10.09 -18.32
CA ALA A 178 12.35 10.48 -19.23
C ALA A 178 12.03 10.21 -20.71
N MET A 179 11.09 9.32 -21.00
CA MET A 179 10.70 8.91 -22.36
C MET A 179 11.87 8.39 -23.21
N ASP A 180 12.92 7.90 -22.57
CA ASP A 180 14.13 7.38 -23.22
C ASP A 180 13.97 5.90 -23.61
N ARG A 181 14.07 5.64 -24.91
CA ARG A 181 13.91 4.32 -25.51
C ARG A 181 15.10 3.40 -25.25
N GLU A 182 16.31 3.94 -25.27
CA GLU A 182 17.51 3.16 -25.00
C GLU A 182 17.53 2.76 -23.52
N ALA A 183 17.21 3.70 -22.64
CA ALA A 183 17.09 3.42 -21.21
C ALA A 183 15.99 2.38 -20.92
N LEU A 184 14.86 2.43 -21.63
CA LEU A 184 13.81 1.40 -21.53
C LEU A 184 14.31 0.02 -21.98
N ALA A 185 15.07 -0.05 -23.07
CA ALA A 185 15.65 -1.31 -23.55
C ALA A 185 16.66 -1.90 -22.56
N LEU A 186 17.54 -1.05 -22.01
CA LEU A 186 18.49 -1.43 -20.96
C LEU A 186 17.79 -1.91 -19.69
N PHE A 187 16.74 -1.21 -19.25
CA PHE A 187 15.93 -1.63 -18.11
C PHE A 187 15.29 -3.00 -18.34
N HIS A 188 14.71 -3.23 -19.52
CA HIS A 188 14.10 -4.51 -19.84
C HIS A 188 15.14 -5.64 -19.86
N ALA A 189 16.31 -5.40 -20.45
CA ALA A 189 17.40 -6.37 -20.46
C ALA A 189 17.91 -6.69 -19.05
N ALA A 190 18.11 -5.67 -18.21
CA ALA A 190 18.58 -5.81 -16.83
C ALA A 190 17.58 -6.57 -15.93
N ASN A 191 16.27 -6.44 -16.19
CA ASN A 191 15.22 -7.10 -15.41
C ASN A 191 14.68 -8.38 -16.06
N LYS A 192 15.29 -8.85 -17.16
CA LYS A 192 14.77 -9.98 -17.96
C LYS A 192 14.50 -11.24 -17.13
N LEU A 193 15.42 -11.62 -16.25
CA LEU A 193 15.28 -12.83 -15.42
C LEU A 193 14.20 -12.65 -14.33
N LEU A 194 14.09 -11.46 -13.75
CA LEU A 194 13.03 -11.13 -12.80
C LEU A 194 11.66 -11.21 -13.48
N LEU A 195 11.49 -10.54 -14.62
CA LEU A 195 10.24 -10.55 -15.38
C LEU A 195 9.87 -11.96 -15.88
N LEU A 196 10.86 -12.76 -16.26
CA LEU A 196 10.67 -14.15 -16.64
C LEU A 196 10.17 -15.01 -15.46
N ALA A 197 10.75 -14.82 -14.28
CA ALA A 197 10.32 -15.51 -13.06
C ALA A 197 8.90 -15.12 -12.63
N CYS A 198 8.48 -13.88 -12.90
CA CYS A 198 7.10 -13.43 -12.66
C CYS A 198 6.11 -14.03 -13.68
N HIS A 199 6.36 -13.88 -14.98
CA HIS A 199 5.47 -14.39 -16.02
C HIS A 199 6.14 -14.45 -17.41
N GLN A 200 6.41 -15.66 -17.90
CA GLN A 200 7.12 -15.88 -19.17
C GLN A 200 6.44 -15.24 -20.40
N GLN A 201 5.12 -15.40 -20.56
CA GLN A 201 4.40 -14.85 -21.71
C GLN A 201 4.43 -13.31 -21.74
N ASN A 202 4.17 -12.66 -20.60
CA ASN A 202 4.22 -11.20 -20.48
C ASN A 202 5.63 -10.67 -20.72
N MET A 203 6.68 -11.33 -20.20
CA MET A 203 8.06 -10.94 -20.49
C MET A 203 8.34 -10.92 -22.01
N ARG A 204 7.92 -11.95 -22.76
CA ARG A 204 8.06 -11.99 -24.23
C ARG A 204 7.29 -10.85 -24.91
N ARG A 205 6.05 -10.60 -24.49
CA ARG A 205 5.22 -9.51 -25.02
C ARG A 205 5.84 -8.14 -24.75
N MET A 206 6.37 -7.93 -23.56
CA MET A 206 7.09 -6.70 -23.20
C MET A 206 8.33 -6.50 -24.10
N GLY A 207 9.12 -7.56 -24.35
CA GLY A 207 10.27 -7.48 -25.24
C GLY A 207 9.91 -7.06 -26.67
N GLN A 208 8.78 -7.55 -27.20
CA GLN A 208 8.27 -7.12 -28.51
C GLN A 208 7.88 -5.64 -28.51
N LEU A 209 7.21 -5.17 -27.46
CA LEU A 209 6.83 -3.76 -27.31
C LEU A 209 8.05 -2.84 -27.25
N VAL A 210 9.09 -3.22 -26.49
CA VAL A 210 10.36 -2.49 -26.41
C VAL A 210 11.03 -2.42 -27.78
N ALA A 211 11.07 -3.52 -28.53
CA ALA A 211 11.65 -3.58 -29.86
C ALA A 211 10.86 -2.74 -30.90
N ILE A 212 9.53 -2.68 -30.81
CA ILE A 212 8.69 -1.82 -31.67
C ILE A 212 8.91 -0.34 -31.33
N ARG A 213 8.94 0.01 -30.04
CA ARG A 213 9.14 1.39 -29.59
C ARG A 213 10.52 1.93 -29.98
N GLY A 214 11.51 1.06 -30.17
CA GLY A 214 12.81 1.39 -30.75
C GLY A 214 12.79 1.73 -32.26
N LYS A 215 11.68 1.50 -32.98
CA LYS A 215 11.55 1.68 -34.44
C LYS A 215 10.62 2.79 -34.91
N MET A 216 9.83 3.42 -34.04
CA MET A 216 8.99 4.58 -34.42
C MET A 216 9.84 5.85 -34.29
N GLU A 217 9.82 6.81 -35.20
CA GLU A 217 10.49 8.11 -34.98
C GLU A 217 9.83 8.90 -33.82
N PRO A 218 10.51 9.89 -33.20
CA PRO A 218 9.99 10.65 -32.06
C PRO A 218 8.56 11.19 -32.25
#